data_AF-A0A453AZN0-F1
#
_entry.id   AF-A0A453AZN0-F1
#
_cell.length_a   1.000
_cell.length_b   1.000
_cell.length_c   1.000
_cell.angle_alpha   90.00
_cell.angle_beta   90.00
_cell.angle_gamma   90.00
#
_symmetry.space_group_name_H-M   'P 1'
#
loop_
_entity.id
_entity.type
_entity.pdbx_description
1 polymer ?
#
loop_
_entity_poly.entity_id
_entity_poly.type
_entity_poly.pdbx_seq_one_letter_code
_entity_poly.pdbx_strand_id
1 'polypeptide(L)'
;MESYANGAKFDCLLFDMDDTLYPLSLGINLACRKNIQDYMLNKLQIEESLVPKMCLDLYKEYGTTMAGLKLMGYDFDYDEFHASVHGKLPYEKLKPDPVLRNLLLSMPQRKIIFTNSDEAHAATVLEKMGLEGCFEGIICFETLNQKTRPQEDSKQLSHGFPRRFSAPQNCKATAAMAVAQFSSSD
;
A
#
# COMPACT_ATOMS: atom_id res chain seq x y z
N MET A 1 -16.56 -22.44 -35.13
CA MET A 1 -15.65 -21.29 -34.94
C MET A 1 -15.46 -21.17 -33.42
N GLU A 2 -14.55 -21.99 -32.89
CA GLU A 2 -14.28 -22.05 -31.45
C GLU A 2 -13.29 -20.93 -31.09
N SER A 3 -13.69 -20.07 -30.15
CA SER A 3 -13.02 -18.81 -29.84
C SER A 3 -11.72 -19.03 -29.08
N TYR A 4 -10.66 -18.39 -29.58
CA TYR A 4 -9.31 -18.41 -29.06
C TYR A 4 -9.19 -17.93 -27.59
N ALA A 5 -8.34 -18.66 -26.86
CA ALA A 5 -7.66 -18.32 -25.61
C ALA A 5 -8.44 -18.42 -24.28
N ASN A 6 -8.44 -19.61 -23.68
CA ASN A 6 -8.46 -19.75 -22.22
C ASN A 6 -7.14 -20.37 -21.74
N GLY A 7 -6.06 -19.58 -21.80
CA GLY A 7 -4.67 -20.02 -21.60
C GLY A 7 -3.90 -19.29 -20.50
N ALA A 8 -4.57 -18.46 -19.69
CA ALA A 8 -3.93 -17.83 -18.54
C ALA A 8 -3.91 -18.82 -17.36
N LYS A 9 -2.72 -19.12 -16.83
CA LYS A 9 -2.55 -19.99 -15.65
C LYS A 9 -3.21 -19.42 -14.38
N PHE A 10 -3.44 -18.11 -14.35
CA PHE A 10 -3.97 -17.36 -13.21
C PHE A 10 -5.04 -16.40 -13.68
N ASP A 11 -6.11 -16.28 -12.89
CA ASP A 11 -7.27 -15.45 -13.21
C ASP A 11 -7.10 -14.02 -12.66
N CYS A 12 -6.19 -13.84 -11.71
CA CYS A 12 -5.96 -12.58 -11.03
C CYS A 12 -4.48 -12.38 -10.67
N LEU A 13 -4.05 -11.12 -10.78
CA LEU A 13 -2.71 -10.65 -10.46
C LEU A 13 -2.77 -9.66 -9.30
N LEU A 14 -1.95 -9.90 -8.28
CA LEU A 14 -1.74 -8.95 -7.19
C LEU A 14 -0.52 -8.09 -7.49
N PHE A 15 -0.69 -6.77 -7.38
CA PHE A 15 0.35 -5.78 -7.59
C PHE A 15 0.66 -5.10 -6.27
N ASP A 16 1.90 -5.21 -5.85
CA ASP A 16 2.41 -4.28 -4.87
C ASP A 16 2.48 -2.88 -5.47
N MET A 17 2.42 -1.86 -4.61
CA MET A 17 2.39 -0.45 -5.00
C MET A 17 3.75 0.21 -4.77
N ASP A 18 4.19 0.22 -3.52
CA ASP A 18 5.31 1.01 -3.05
C ASP A 18 6.62 0.45 -3.60
N ASP A 19 7.45 1.30 -4.21
CA ASP A 19 8.68 0.93 -4.91
C ASP A 19 8.50 -0.15 -6.03
N THR A 20 7.25 -0.42 -6.43
CA THR A 20 6.89 -1.36 -7.50
C THR A 20 6.22 -0.65 -8.69
N LEU A 21 5.13 0.08 -8.47
CA LEU A 21 4.46 0.83 -9.53
C LEU A 21 5.23 2.10 -9.91
N TYR A 22 6.00 2.63 -8.98
CA TYR A 22 6.94 3.71 -9.18
C TYR A 22 8.33 3.28 -8.72
N PRO A 23 9.41 3.81 -9.31
CA PRO A 23 10.75 3.38 -8.97
C PRO A 23 11.21 3.90 -7.61
N LEU A 24 11.96 3.06 -6.90
CA LEU A 24 12.66 3.38 -5.64
C LEU A 24 13.45 4.70 -5.69
N SER A 25 13.97 5.07 -6.86
CA SER A 25 14.77 6.27 -7.08
C SER A 25 14.03 7.59 -6.82
N LEU A 26 12.69 7.59 -6.75
CA LEU A 26 11.93 8.79 -6.36
C LEU A 26 12.11 9.15 -4.88
N GLY A 27 12.54 8.19 -4.05
CA GLY A 27 12.80 8.39 -2.62
C GLY A 27 11.52 8.65 -1.81
N ILE A 28 10.36 8.18 -2.28
CA ILE A 28 9.11 8.22 -1.50
C ILE A 28 9.27 7.38 -0.23
N ASN A 29 9.91 6.21 -0.33
CA ASN A 29 10.22 5.36 0.81
C ASN A 29 11.13 6.03 1.85
N LEU A 30 12.12 6.83 1.43
CA LEU A 30 13.00 7.60 2.32
C LEU A 30 12.21 8.66 3.08
N ALA A 31 11.29 9.36 2.40
CA ALA A 31 10.40 10.32 3.04
C ALA A 31 9.44 9.62 4.03
N CYS A 32 8.88 8.47 3.65
CA CYS A 32 8.02 7.66 4.51
C CYS A 32 8.77 7.21 5.77
N ARG A 33 9.97 6.64 5.61
CA ARG A 33 10.85 6.26 6.73
C ARG A 33 11.12 7.43 7.66
N LYS A 34 11.49 8.59 7.12
CA LYS A 34 11.73 9.79 7.91
C LYS A 34 10.47 10.19 8.69
N ASN A 35 9.30 10.20 8.05
CA ASN A 35 8.05 10.58 8.72
C ASN A 35 7.69 9.60 9.85
N ILE A 36 7.96 8.30 9.70
CA ILE A 36 7.79 7.29 10.76
C ILE A 36 8.73 7.60 11.95
N GLN A 37 10.01 7.87 11.67
CA GLN A 37 10.98 8.22 12.70
C GLN A 37 10.60 9.51 13.43
N ASP A 38 10.17 10.54 12.69
CA ASP A 38 9.69 11.80 13.23
C ASP A 38 8.43 11.58 14.09
N TYR A 39 7.53 10.67 13.71
CA TYR A 39 6.37 10.31 14.52
C TYR A 39 6.79 9.63 15.82
N MET A 40 7.69 8.64 15.76
CA MET A 40 8.21 7.95 16.94
C MET A 40 8.88 8.91 17.92
N LEU A 41 9.71 9.83 17.42
CA LEU A 41 10.40 10.82 18.24
C LEU A 41 9.42 11.84 18.84
N ASN A 42 8.58 12.47 18.01
CA ASN A 42 7.82 13.64 18.44
C ASN A 42 6.45 13.30 19.05
N LYS A 43 5.81 12.21 18.62
CA LYS A 43 4.47 11.82 19.12
C LYS A 43 4.55 10.75 20.19
N LEU A 44 5.38 9.74 19.98
CA LEU A 44 5.56 8.65 20.95
C LEU A 44 6.65 8.94 21.99
N GLN A 45 7.40 10.04 21.83
CA GLN A 45 8.47 10.46 22.74
C GLN A 45 9.52 9.36 22.95
N ILE A 46 9.78 8.57 21.91
CA ILE A 46 10.82 7.55 21.90
C ILE A 46 12.17 8.22 21.74
N GLU A 47 13.14 7.76 22.52
CA GLU A 47 14.49 8.31 22.53
C GLU A 47 15.16 8.22 21.15
N GLU A 48 15.73 9.33 20.68
CA GLU A 48 16.23 9.50 19.31
C GLU A 48 17.24 8.42 18.91
N SER A 49 18.14 8.00 19.82
CA SER A 49 19.16 7.00 19.48
C SER A 49 18.57 5.60 19.25
N LEU A 50 17.38 5.32 19.77
CA LEU A 50 16.70 4.02 19.59
C LEU A 50 15.87 3.96 18.32
N VAL A 51 15.36 5.11 17.84
CA VAL A 51 14.37 5.17 16.76
C VAL A 51 14.81 4.43 15.50
N PRO A 52 16.02 4.63 14.94
CA PRO A 52 16.44 3.94 13.70
C PRO A 52 16.49 2.42 13.86
N LYS A 53 17.03 1.94 14.98
CA LYS A 53 17.15 0.49 15.27
C LYS A 53 15.77 -0.13 15.49
N MET A 54 14.92 0.50 16.31
CA MET A 54 13.56 0.04 16.56
C MET A 54 12.75 -0.07 15.26
N CYS A 55 12.83 0.95 14.43
CA CYS A 55 12.21 0.96 13.11
C CYS A 55 12.56 -0.30 12.28
N LEU A 56 13.85 -0.63 12.18
CA LEU A 56 14.37 -1.79 11.46
C LEU A 56 13.93 -3.12 12.10
N ASP A 57 14.07 -3.23 13.42
CA ASP A 57 13.77 -4.46 14.16
C ASP A 57 12.26 -4.79 14.08
N LEU A 58 11.41 -3.79 14.33
CA LEU A 58 9.95 -3.93 14.25
C LEU A 58 9.50 -4.28 12.84
N TYR A 59 10.16 -3.71 11.84
CA TYR A 59 9.85 -4.03 10.46
C TYR A 59 10.18 -5.48 10.10
N LYS A 60 11.37 -5.96 10.49
CA LYS A 60 11.80 -7.34 10.24
C LYS A 60 10.89 -8.35 10.94
N GLU A 61 10.44 -8.04 12.14
CA GLU A 61 9.65 -8.95 12.96
C GLU A 61 8.15 -8.93 12.61
N TYR A 62 7.59 -7.74 12.37
CA TYR A 62 6.14 -7.54 12.26
C TYR A 62 5.68 -7.08 10.87
N GLY A 63 6.60 -6.92 9.91
CA GLY A 63 6.30 -6.52 8.52
C GLY A 63 6.01 -5.02 8.33
N THR A 64 5.67 -4.28 9.40
CA THR A 64 5.59 -2.81 9.41
C THR A 64 6.02 -2.28 10.77
N THR A 65 6.63 -1.09 10.82
CA THR A 65 6.96 -0.43 12.09
C THR A 65 5.69 -0.13 12.90
N MET A 66 4.60 0.27 12.24
CA MET A 66 3.33 0.56 12.90
C MET A 66 2.73 -0.64 13.64
N ALA A 67 2.71 -1.82 13.00
CA ALA A 67 2.21 -3.04 13.64
C ALA A 67 3.06 -3.41 14.87
N GLY A 68 4.38 -3.31 14.76
CA GLY A 68 5.28 -3.54 15.88
C GLY A 68 5.06 -2.58 17.04
N LEU A 69 4.92 -1.28 16.77
CA LEU A 69 4.61 -0.28 17.80
C LEU A 69 3.29 -0.59 18.52
N LYS A 70 2.26 -0.99 17.78
CA LYS A 70 0.98 -1.40 18.39
C LYS A 70 1.11 -2.61 19.29
N LEU A 71 1.84 -3.64 18.86
CA LEU A 71 2.07 -4.85 19.65
C LEU A 71 2.91 -4.58 20.91
N MET A 72 3.83 -3.62 20.86
CA MET A 72 4.58 -3.16 22.03
C MET A 72 3.73 -2.35 23.02
N GLY A 73 2.46 -2.06 22.70
CA GLY A 73 1.53 -1.36 23.59
C GLY A 73 1.52 0.16 23.44
N TYR A 74 2.11 0.72 22.37
CA TYR A 74 1.97 2.15 22.09
C TYR A 74 0.54 2.47 21.66
N ASP A 75 -0.06 3.45 22.34
CA ASP A 75 -1.41 3.93 22.03
C ASP A 75 -1.35 5.15 21.10
N PHE A 76 -2.02 5.03 19.96
CA PHE A 76 -2.12 6.07 18.93
C PHE A 76 -3.21 5.68 17.93
N ASP A 77 -3.85 6.66 17.31
CA ASP A 77 -4.86 6.37 16.29
C ASP A 77 -4.20 6.03 14.94
N TYR A 78 -4.76 5.04 14.23
CA TYR A 78 -4.22 4.62 12.93
C TYR A 78 -4.35 5.71 11.86
N ASP A 79 -5.45 6.44 11.86
CA ASP A 79 -5.68 7.51 10.88
C ASP A 79 -4.74 8.69 11.17
N GLU A 80 -4.47 9.00 12.44
CA GLU A 80 -3.45 10.00 12.82
C GLU A 80 -2.04 9.58 12.36
N PHE A 81 -1.68 8.30 12.55
CA PHE A 81 -0.39 7.77 12.12
C PHE A 81 -0.24 7.88 10.60
N HIS A 82 -1.21 7.40 9.83
CA HIS A 82 -1.18 7.49 8.37
C HIS A 82 -1.19 8.93 7.86
N ALA A 83 -1.99 9.81 8.44
CA ALA A 83 -1.97 11.24 8.08
C ALA A 83 -0.59 11.86 8.33
N SER A 84 0.10 11.46 9.40
CA SER A 84 1.44 11.95 9.73
C SER A 84 2.52 11.38 8.80
N VAL A 85 2.40 10.11 8.43
CA VAL A 85 3.41 9.37 7.66
C VAL A 85 3.21 9.53 6.16
N HIS A 86 2.01 9.30 5.64
CA HIS A 86 1.68 9.35 4.22
C HIS A 86 1.16 10.71 3.75
N GLY A 87 0.49 11.48 4.63
CA GLY A 87 -0.06 12.79 4.27
C GLY A 87 0.97 13.87 3.91
N LYS A 88 2.25 13.62 4.19
CA LYS A 88 3.39 14.54 3.92
C LYS A 88 4.37 14.01 2.89
N LEU A 89 4.02 12.95 2.16
CA LEU A 89 4.91 12.39 1.15
C LEU A 89 5.03 13.33 -0.06
N PRO A 90 6.20 13.34 -0.74
CA PRO A 90 6.44 14.22 -1.87
C PRO A 90 5.78 13.66 -3.15
N TYR A 91 4.45 13.62 -3.16
CA TYR A 91 3.65 13.08 -4.27
C TYR A 91 3.82 13.86 -5.59
N GLU A 92 4.31 15.09 -5.54
CA GLU A 92 4.66 15.89 -6.73
C GLU A 92 5.77 15.25 -7.58
N LYS A 93 6.54 14.31 -7.02
CA LYS A 93 7.53 13.52 -7.76
C LYS A 93 6.92 12.43 -8.62
N LEU A 94 5.71 11.97 -8.27
CA LEU A 94 4.98 11.00 -9.08
C LEU A 94 4.48 11.67 -10.35
N LYS A 95 4.67 10.99 -11.48
CA LYS A 95 4.23 11.47 -12.78
C LYS A 95 3.45 10.39 -13.49
N PRO A 96 2.51 10.77 -14.38
CA PRO A 96 1.84 9.81 -15.23
C PRO A 96 2.83 8.97 -16.04
N ASP A 97 2.59 7.67 -16.09
CA ASP A 97 3.35 6.73 -16.92
C ASP A 97 2.42 6.05 -17.94
N PRO A 98 2.28 6.62 -19.15
CA PRO A 98 1.43 6.05 -20.20
C PRO A 98 1.88 4.66 -20.66
N VAL A 99 3.18 4.35 -20.56
CA VAL A 99 3.71 3.04 -20.97
C VAL A 99 3.27 1.98 -19.97
N LEU A 100 3.45 2.23 -18.66
CA LEU A 100 2.95 1.36 -17.60
C LEU A 100 1.42 1.21 -17.66
N ARG A 101 0.69 2.31 -17.87
CA ARG A 101 -0.78 2.28 -18.01
C ARG A 101 -1.20 1.34 -19.13
N ASN A 102 -0.63 1.50 -20.33
CA ASN A 102 -0.97 0.66 -21.48
C ASN A 102 -0.60 -0.80 -21.25
N LEU A 103 0.54 -1.06 -20.60
CA LEU A 103 0.93 -2.41 -20.21
C LEU A 103 -0.11 -3.05 -19.29
N LEU A 104 -0.51 -2.37 -18.21
CA LEU A 104 -1.52 -2.85 -17.27
C LEU A 104 -2.87 -3.13 -17.95
N LEU A 105 -3.31 -2.23 -18.84
CA LEU A 105 -4.56 -2.38 -19.60
C LEU A 105 -4.51 -3.55 -20.60
N SER A 106 -3.33 -3.85 -21.16
CA SER A 106 -3.16 -4.98 -22.07
C SER A 106 -3.24 -6.35 -21.39
N MET A 107 -3.07 -6.42 -20.07
CA MET A 107 -3.11 -7.68 -19.33
C MET A 107 -4.56 -8.19 -19.24
N PRO A 108 -4.86 -9.42 -19.70
CA PRO A 108 -6.22 -9.96 -19.67
C PRO A 108 -6.69 -10.36 -18.26
N GLN A 109 -5.77 -10.56 -17.31
CA GLN A 109 -6.09 -10.93 -15.95
C GLN A 109 -6.71 -9.77 -15.17
N ARG A 110 -7.52 -10.11 -14.17
CA ARG A 110 -7.93 -9.16 -13.13
C ARG A 110 -6.69 -8.67 -12.39
N LYS A 111 -6.68 -7.40 -11.99
CA LYS A 111 -5.55 -6.74 -11.35
C LYS A 111 -6.03 -6.09 -10.06
N ILE A 112 -5.38 -6.42 -8.95
CA ILE A 112 -5.71 -5.89 -7.62
C ILE A 112 -4.44 -5.31 -7.02
N ILE A 113 -4.51 -4.08 -6.49
CA ILE A 113 -3.44 -3.55 -5.65
C ILE A 113 -3.45 -4.29 -4.32
N PHE A 114 -2.29 -4.73 -3.86
CA PHE A 114 -2.11 -5.30 -2.53
C PHE A 114 -0.95 -4.58 -1.85
N THR A 115 -1.26 -3.70 -0.91
CA THR A 115 -0.28 -2.81 -0.24
C THR A 115 -0.46 -2.81 1.28
N ASN A 116 0.63 -2.57 2.00
CA ASN A 116 0.60 -2.30 3.44
C ASN A 116 0.17 -0.86 3.78
N SER A 117 0.12 0.02 2.77
CA SER A 117 -0.26 1.43 2.92
C SER A 117 -1.77 1.60 3.13
N ASP A 118 -2.19 2.80 3.51
CA ASP A 118 -3.59 3.16 3.70
C ASP A 118 -4.28 3.51 2.37
N GLU A 119 -5.62 3.53 2.39
CA GLU A 119 -6.44 3.78 1.20
C GLU A 119 -6.17 5.16 0.58
N ALA A 120 -5.94 6.20 1.39
CA ALA A 120 -5.72 7.55 0.88
C ALA A 120 -4.36 7.69 0.18
N HIS A 121 -3.32 7.04 0.71
CA HIS A 121 -2.04 6.91 0.02
C HIS A 121 -2.21 6.22 -1.33
N ALA A 122 -2.88 5.06 -1.35
CA ALA A 122 -3.06 4.28 -2.56
C ALA A 122 -3.85 5.04 -3.65
N ALA A 123 -4.92 5.72 -3.26
CA ALA A 123 -5.69 6.58 -4.16
C ALA A 123 -4.83 7.70 -4.76
N THR A 124 -4.04 8.39 -3.93
CA THR A 124 -3.17 9.49 -4.38
C THR A 124 -2.11 9.00 -5.37
N VAL A 125 -1.50 7.85 -5.13
CA VAL A 125 -0.51 7.26 -6.05
C VAL A 125 -1.16 6.94 -7.40
N LEU A 126 -2.30 6.27 -7.40
CA LEU A 126 -3.01 5.89 -8.64
C LEU A 126 -3.43 7.11 -9.46
N GLU A 127 -3.93 8.17 -8.81
CA GLU A 127 -4.28 9.43 -9.45
C GLU A 127 -3.03 10.09 -10.08
N LYS A 128 -1.97 10.30 -9.29
CA LYS A 128 -0.76 11.01 -9.75
C LYS A 128 -0.01 10.27 -10.87
N MET A 129 -0.05 8.94 -10.85
CA MET A 129 0.56 8.10 -11.88
C MET A 129 -0.35 7.87 -13.09
N GLY A 130 -1.59 8.38 -13.08
CA GLY A 130 -2.55 8.17 -14.16
C GLY A 130 -2.88 6.70 -14.35
N LEU A 131 -3.02 5.94 -13.27
CA LEU A 131 -3.32 4.50 -13.26
C LEU A 131 -4.75 4.19 -12.85
N GLU A 132 -5.60 5.22 -12.72
CA GLU A 132 -7.03 5.05 -12.46
C GLU A 132 -7.69 4.17 -13.53
N GLY A 133 -8.53 3.22 -13.10
CA GLY A 133 -9.18 2.24 -13.98
C GLY A 133 -8.29 1.09 -14.45
N CYS A 134 -7.01 1.02 -14.06
CA CYS A 134 -6.15 -0.14 -14.36
C CYS A 134 -6.38 -1.33 -13.42
N PHE A 135 -6.94 -1.08 -12.22
CA PHE A 135 -7.11 -2.07 -11.16
C PHE A 135 -8.59 -2.21 -10.79
N GLU A 136 -9.02 -3.44 -10.55
CA GLU A 136 -10.40 -3.77 -10.13
C GLU A 136 -10.65 -3.37 -8.67
N GLY A 137 -9.59 -3.29 -7.87
CA GLY A 137 -9.60 -2.56 -6.62
C GLY A 137 -8.34 -2.77 -5.78
N ILE A 138 -8.44 -2.44 -4.51
CA ILE A 138 -7.32 -2.26 -3.60
C ILE A 138 -7.57 -3.08 -2.33
N ILE A 139 -6.57 -3.87 -1.96
CA ILE A 139 -6.43 -4.50 -0.65
C ILE A 139 -5.32 -3.73 0.08
N CYS A 140 -5.72 -2.86 1.00
CA CYS A 140 -4.87 -1.97 1.80
C CYS A 140 -5.06 -2.21 3.30
N PHE A 141 -4.39 -1.42 4.13
CA PHE A 141 -4.48 -1.49 5.59
C PHE A 141 -5.93 -1.59 6.10
N GLU A 142 -6.82 -0.71 5.66
CA GLU A 142 -8.22 -0.64 6.14
C GLU A 142 -9.00 -1.89 5.76
N THR A 143 -8.76 -2.46 4.58
CA THR A 143 -9.45 -3.67 4.14
C THR A 143 -9.06 -4.90 4.95
N LEU A 144 -7.82 -4.94 5.45
CA LEU A 144 -7.30 -6.03 6.26
C LEU A 144 -7.59 -5.83 7.76
N ASN A 145 -7.70 -4.58 8.19
CA ASN A 145 -7.90 -4.19 9.58
C ASN A 145 -9.28 -3.56 9.82
N GLN A 146 -10.31 -4.07 9.11
CA GLN A 146 -11.68 -3.63 9.33
C GLN A 146 -12.02 -3.84 10.81
N LYS A 147 -12.10 -2.73 11.56
CA LYS A 147 -12.78 -2.71 12.85
C LYS A 147 -14.15 -3.32 12.57
N THR A 148 -14.60 -4.29 13.35
CA THR A 148 -15.96 -4.81 13.34
C THR A 148 -16.92 -3.66 13.65
N ARG A 149 -17.15 -2.77 12.69
CA ARG A 149 -18.27 -1.84 12.73
C ARG A 149 -19.51 -2.73 12.57
N PRO A 150 -20.50 -2.63 13.47
CA PRO A 150 -21.82 -3.15 13.17
C PRO A 150 -22.19 -2.70 11.75
N GLN A 151 -22.70 -3.62 10.93
CA GLN A 151 -23.23 -3.29 9.61
C GLN A 151 -24.36 -2.26 9.78
N GLU A 152 -24.04 -0.98 9.73
CA GLU A 152 -25.03 0.07 9.56
C GLU A 152 -24.63 0.92 8.35
N ASP A 153 -25.39 0.65 7.30
CA ASP A 153 -25.77 1.51 6.18
C ASP A 153 -24.68 2.32 5.48
N SER A 154 -24.34 1.77 4.31
CA SER A 154 -23.87 2.43 3.12
C SER A 154 -24.36 3.88 2.98
N LYS A 155 -23.47 4.84 3.25
CA LYS A 155 -23.43 6.08 2.47
C LYS A 155 -22.36 5.95 1.41
N GLN A 156 -22.82 6.03 0.16
CA GLN A 156 -22.03 6.02 -1.06
C GLN A 156 -21.06 7.20 -1.04
N LEU A 157 -19.77 6.91 -0.95
CA LEU A 157 -18.77 7.77 -1.60
C LEU A 157 -18.87 7.44 -3.08
N SER A 158 -19.14 8.45 -3.91
CA SER A 158 -19.56 8.34 -5.31
C SER A 158 -18.49 7.86 -6.30
N HIS A 159 -17.44 7.19 -5.82
CA HIS A 159 -16.40 6.54 -6.63
C HIS A 159 -16.02 5.18 -6.01
N GLY A 160 -17.04 4.44 -5.55
CA GLY A 160 -16.87 3.25 -4.70
C GLY A 160 -16.41 2.01 -5.46
N PHE A 161 -15.20 1.53 -5.14
CA PHE A 161 -14.81 0.15 -5.35
C PHE A 161 -15.81 -0.79 -4.64
N PRO A 162 -16.20 -1.93 -5.24
CA PRO A 162 -17.19 -2.82 -4.66
C PRO A 162 -16.69 -3.40 -3.32
N ARG A 163 -17.47 -3.20 -2.25
CA ARG A 163 -17.17 -3.64 -0.87
C ARG A 163 -17.16 -5.16 -0.65
N ARG A 164 -17.35 -5.97 -1.69
CA ARG A 164 -17.40 -7.43 -1.62
C ARG A 164 -16.31 -8.02 -2.50
N PHE A 165 -15.08 -8.01 -1.97
CA PHE A 165 -13.99 -8.77 -2.55
C PHE A 165 -14.24 -10.25 -2.31
N SER A 166 -14.62 -11.00 -3.34
CA SER A 166 -14.42 -12.44 -3.33
C SER A 166 -12.92 -12.70 -3.30
N ALA A 167 -12.42 -13.39 -2.27
CA ALA A 167 -11.01 -13.80 -2.23
C ALA A 167 -10.67 -14.50 -3.56
N PRO A 168 -9.69 -14.01 -4.33
CA PRO A 168 -9.43 -14.56 -5.63
C PRO A 168 -8.99 -16.02 -5.49
N GLN A 169 -9.66 -16.94 -6.18
CA GLN A 169 -9.15 -18.29 -6.37
C GLN A 169 -8.11 -18.21 -7.49
N ASN A 170 -6.95 -18.86 -7.33
CA ASN A 170 -5.89 -18.92 -8.34
C ASN A 170 -5.23 -17.56 -8.71
N CYS A 171 -4.70 -16.87 -7.69
CA CYS A 171 -3.92 -15.64 -7.84
C CYS A 171 -2.42 -15.88 -8.07
N LYS A 172 -1.77 -14.97 -8.81
CA LYS A 172 -0.31 -14.81 -8.78
C LYS A 172 0.04 -13.41 -8.27
N ALA A 173 0.91 -13.34 -7.26
CA ALA A 173 1.54 -12.08 -6.90
C ALA A 173 2.63 -11.76 -7.95
N THR A 174 2.50 -10.62 -8.62
CA THR A 174 3.40 -10.21 -9.71
C THR A 174 4.64 -9.46 -9.24
N ALA A 175 4.75 -9.20 -7.94
CA ALA A 175 5.95 -8.78 -7.25
C ALA A 175 5.94 -9.41 -5.86
N ALA A 176 7.12 -9.71 -5.31
CA ALA A 176 7.24 -9.87 -3.87
C ALA A 176 6.67 -8.59 -3.24
N MET A 177 5.93 -8.68 -2.12
CA MET A 177 5.67 -7.50 -1.30
C MET A 177 7.01 -6.78 -1.16
N ALA A 178 7.16 -5.60 -1.76
CA ALA A 178 8.41 -4.84 -1.68
C ALA A 178 8.45 -4.31 -0.26
N VAL A 179 9.01 -5.16 0.59
CA VAL A 179 9.32 -4.87 1.95
C VAL A 179 10.58 -3.98 1.91
N ALA A 180 10.42 -2.74 1.44
CA ALA A 180 11.50 -1.75 1.30
C ALA A 180 11.31 -0.52 2.22
N GLN A 181 10.66 -0.68 3.39
CA GLN A 181 10.78 0.36 4.43
C GLN A 181 12.19 0.39 5.01
N PHE A 182 12.94 -0.72 4.96
CA PHE A 182 14.31 -0.81 5.49
C PHE A 182 15.19 -1.79 4.69
N SER A 183 15.50 -1.50 3.42
CA SER A 183 16.67 -2.12 2.79
C SER A 183 17.92 -1.50 3.41
N SER A 184 18.75 -2.32 4.06
CA SER A 184 20.06 -1.93 4.57
C SER A 184 20.86 -1.21 3.49
N SER A 185 21.21 0.05 3.75
CA SER A 185 22.34 0.68 3.07
C SER A 185 23.60 0.18 3.77
N ASP A 186 24.10 -0.96 3.31
CA ASP A 186 25.51 -1.33 3.42
C ASP A 186 26.15 -1.16 2.04
#